data_AF-A0AAJ5X485-F1
#
_entry.id   AF-A0AAJ5X485-F1
#
_cell.length_a   1.000
_cell.length_b   1.000
_cell.length_c   1.000
_cell.angle_alpha   90.00
_cell.angle_beta   90.00
_cell.angle_gamma   90.00
#
_symmetry.space_group_name_H-M   'P 1'
#
loop_
_entity.id
_entity.type
_entity.pdbx_description
1 polymer ?
#
loop_
_entity_poly.entity_id
_entity_poly.type
_entity_poly.pdbx_seq_one_letter_code
_entity_poly.pdbx_strand_id
1 'polypeptide(L)'
;MLLLLLGACEKEILQPQDVMDRIEKSVTLPDGAAPVSAYDRYYAFDKPGEVKAVYLRAPNQSAGKRSWLVDPAKLPIGFDGDCRLVTVLYDVPAKRFISVTCYDEAKDLS
;
A
#
# COMPACT_ATOMS: atom_id res chain seq x y z
N MET A 1 7.89 -49.78 5.36
CA MET A 1 7.08 -48.68 4.79
C MET A 1 7.79 -47.37 5.12
N LEU A 2 8.59 -46.86 4.18
CA LEU A 2 9.49 -45.72 4.39
C LEU A 2 8.73 -44.44 4.01
N LEU A 3 8.44 -43.57 4.98
CA LEU A 3 7.83 -42.26 4.71
C LEU A 3 8.86 -41.35 4.05
N LEU A 4 8.66 -41.04 2.77
CA LEU A 4 9.37 -40.00 2.06
C LEU A 4 8.89 -38.63 2.56
N LEU A 5 9.69 -37.98 3.40
CA LEU A 5 9.56 -36.55 3.74
C LEU A 5 9.92 -35.73 2.49
N LEU A 6 8.95 -35.50 1.61
CA LEU A 6 9.05 -34.47 0.59
C LEU A 6 9.02 -33.12 1.32
N GLY A 7 10.20 -32.55 1.52
CA GLY A 7 10.35 -31.17 1.96
C GLY A 7 9.62 -30.26 0.96
N ALA A 8 8.47 -29.75 1.37
CA ALA A 8 7.84 -28.66 0.67
C ALA A 8 8.76 -27.45 0.80
N CYS A 9 9.47 -27.13 -0.27
CA CYS A 9 9.79 -25.74 -0.55
C CYS A 9 8.44 -25.10 -0.87
N GLU A 10 7.67 -24.79 0.17
CA GLU A 10 6.42 -24.06 0.04
C GLU A 10 6.84 -22.67 -0.41
N LYS A 11 6.81 -22.48 -1.72
CA LYS A 11 6.98 -21.18 -2.34
C LYS A 11 5.82 -20.38 -1.80
N GLU A 12 6.05 -19.65 -0.70
CA GLU A 12 5.03 -18.90 0.03
C GLU A 12 4.33 -18.02 -1.02
N ILE A 13 3.15 -18.45 -1.47
CA ILE A 13 2.39 -17.70 -2.46
C ILE A 13 1.88 -16.51 -1.69
N LEU A 14 2.64 -15.42 -1.77
CA LEU A 14 2.37 -14.21 -1.06
C LEU A 14 0.98 -13.72 -1.46
N GLN A 15 0.00 -13.90 -0.57
CA GLN A 15 -1.36 -13.52 -0.89
C GLN A 15 -1.46 -11.99 -0.87
N PRO A 16 -2.24 -11.38 -1.78
CA PRO A 16 -2.53 -9.95 -1.74
C PRO A 16 -2.88 -9.44 -0.33
N GLN A 17 -3.63 -10.23 0.44
CA GLN A 17 -4.03 -9.89 1.81
C GLN A 17 -2.84 -9.75 2.76
N ASP A 18 -1.88 -10.68 2.71
CA ASP A 18 -0.70 -10.67 3.58
C ASP A 18 0.23 -9.50 3.28
N VAL A 19 0.27 -9.07 2.02
CA VAL A 19 1.04 -7.88 1.61
C VAL A 19 0.37 -6.62 2.13
N MET A 20 -0.95 -6.48 1.91
CA MET A 20 -1.71 -5.33 2.40
C MET A 20 -1.62 -5.20 3.92
N ASP A 21 -1.85 -6.29 4.66
CA ASP A 21 -1.77 -6.30 6.12
C ASP A 21 -0.39 -5.88 6.63
N ARG A 22 0.67 -6.35 5.97
CA ARG A 22 2.05 -6.02 6.34
C ARG A 22 2.36 -4.55 6.11
N ILE A 23 1.96 -4.00 4.96
CA ILE A 23 2.11 -2.57 4.65
C ILE A 23 1.35 -1.76 5.71
N GLU A 24 0.07 -2.05 5.95
CA GLU A 24 -0.79 -1.31 6.88
C GLU A 24 -0.28 -1.36 8.34
N LYS A 25 0.30 -2.47 8.78
CA LYS A 25 0.86 -2.63 10.13
C LYS A 25 2.19 -1.91 10.34
N SER A 26 2.94 -1.63 9.27
CA SER A 26 4.32 -1.11 9.36
C SER A 26 4.50 0.28 8.79
N VAL A 27 3.53 0.79 8.02
CA VAL A 27 3.62 2.11 7.40
C VAL A 27 3.57 3.19 8.47
N THR A 28 4.53 4.12 8.38
CA THR A 28 4.48 5.39 9.09
C THR A 28 4.04 6.46 8.10
N LEU A 29 2.90 7.09 8.35
CA LEU A 29 2.40 8.15 7.47
C LEU A 29 3.09 9.48 7.80
N PRO A 30 3.31 10.35 6.78
CA PRO A 30 3.89 11.67 6.99
C PRO A 30 2.99 12.56 7.83
N ASP A 31 3.57 13.61 8.41
CA ASP A 31 2.82 14.63 9.14
C ASP A 31 1.67 15.21 8.30
N GLY A 32 0.53 15.46 8.94
CA GLY A 32 -0.67 15.99 8.27
C GLY A 32 -1.55 14.91 7.64
N ALA A 33 -1.04 13.69 7.44
CA ALA A 33 -1.87 12.55 7.06
C ALA A 33 -2.77 12.13 8.24
N ALA A 34 -3.98 11.67 7.90
CA ALA A 34 -4.88 11.03 8.86
C ALA A 34 -4.37 9.61 9.20
N PRO A 35 -4.97 8.89 10.17
CA PRO A 35 -4.69 7.47 10.36
C PRO A 35 -5.08 6.64 9.13
N VAL A 36 -4.39 5.51 8.90
CA VAL A 36 -4.63 4.58 7.77
C VAL A 36 -6.11 4.18 7.61
N SER A 37 -6.84 4.05 8.72
CA SER A 37 -8.27 3.68 8.74
C SER A 37 -9.19 4.78 8.19
N ALA A 38 -8.73 6.03 8.12
CA ALA A 38 -9.46 7.16 7.57
C ALA A 38 -9.38 7.25 6.03
N TYR A 39 -8.66 6.33 5.40
CA TYR A 39 -8.51 6.25 3.94
C TYR A 39 -9.24 5.03 3.38
N ASP A 40 -9.67 5.13 2.13
CA ASP A 40 -9.78 3.99 1.25
C ASP A 40 -8.41 3.65 0.68
N ARG A 41 -8.09 2.35 0.59
CA ARG A 41 -6.74 1.86 0.32
C ARG A 41 -6.74 0.96 -0.90
N TYR A 42 -6.02 1.39 -1.92
CA TYR A 42 -5.90 0.72 -3.20
C TYR A 42 -4.47 0.23 -3.37
N TYR A 43 -4.31 -1.00 -3.85
CA TYR A 43 -3.00 -1.64 -4.01
C TYR A 43 -2.89 -2.22 -5.40
N ALA A 44 -1.73 -2.13 -6.02
CA ALA A 44 -1.41 -2.86 -7.23
C ALA A 44 0.09 -3.17 -7.27
N PHE A 45 0.47 -4.22 -8.01
CA PHE A 45 1.87 -4.38 -8.41
C PHE A 45 2.19 -3.32 -9.47
N ASP A 46 3.18 -2.47 -9.20
CA ASP A 46 3.68 -1.48 -10.17
C ASP A 46 4.70 -2.13 -11.11
N LYS A 47 5.51 -3.02 -10.56
CA LYS A 47 6.46 -3.90 -11.26
C LYS A 47 6.70 -5.16 -10.43
N PRO A 48 7.38 -6.20 -10.97
CA PRO A 48 7.61 -7.43 -10.23
C PRO A 48 8.26 -7.18 -8.86
N GLY A 49 7.59 -7.60 -7.79
CA GLY A 49 8.07 -7.44 -6.41
C GLY A 49 7.88 -6.06 -5.80
N GLU A 50 7.28 -5.10 -6.50
CA GLU A 50 7.00 -3.76 -5.96
C GLU A 50 5.51 -3.47 -5.98
N VAL A 51 4.98 -3.06 -4.82
CA VAL A 51 3.59 -2.66 -4.67
C VAL A 51 3.50 -1.15 -4.55
N LYS A 52 2.62 -0.56 -5.35
CA LYS A 52 2.16 0.81 -5.17
C LYS A 52 0.83 0.77 -4.45
N ALA A 53 0.76 1.40 -3.28
CA ALA A 53 -0.47 1.64 -2.56
C ALA A 53 -0.86 3.12 -2.65
N VAL A 54 -2.15 3.38 -2.81
CA VAL A 54 -2.72 4.73 -2.79
C VAL A 54 -3.79 4.76 -1.70
N TYR A 55 -3.59 5.63 -0.72
CA TYR A 55 -4.53 5.90 0.36
C TYR A 55 -5.27 7.18 0.03
N LEU A 56 -6.57 7.06 -0.24
CA LEU A 56 -7.43 8.15 -0.67
C LEU A 56 -8.50 8.43 0.37
N ARG A 57 -8.59 9.69 0.81
CA ARG A 57 -9.65 10.19 1.69
C ARG A 57 -10.52 11.14 0.89
N ALA A 58 -11.57 10.63 0.27
CA ALA A 58 -12.50 11.45 -0.50
C ALA A 58 -13.52 12.15 0.42
N PRO A 59 -13.96 13.38 0.09
CA PRO A 59 -15.04 14.03 0.81
C PRO A 59 -16.34 13.23 0.69
N ASN A 60 -17.10 13.14 1.78
CA ASN A 60 -18.40 12.46 1.84
C ASN A 60 -18.38 10.96 1.52
N GLN A 61 -17.23 10.29 1.65
CA GLN A 61 -17.11 8.84 1.49
C GLN A 61 -16.87 8.15 2.82
N SER A 62 -17.50 6.99 3.02
CA SER A 62 -17.13 6.08 4.11
C SER A 62 -15.71 5.55 3.87
N ALA A 63 -14.81 5.85 4.79
CA ALA A 63 -13.44 5.36 4.75
C ALA A 63 -13.32 3.89 5.13
N GLY A 64 -12.16 3.30 4.89
CA GLY A 64 -11.81 1.98 5.37
C GLY A 64 -11.91 0.88 4.32
N LYS A 65 -12.35 1.18 3.08
CA LYS A 65 -12.37 0.18 2.02
C LYS A 65 -10.95 -0.23 1.66
N ARG A 66 -10.76 -1.52 1.39
CA ARG A 66 -9.49 -2.08 0.90
C ARG A 66 -9.69 -2.76 -0.44
N SER A 67 -8.81 -2.52 -1.40
CA SER A 67 -8.92 -3.11 -2.74
C SER A 67 -7.57 -3.41 -3.36
N TRP A 68 -7.40 -4.66 -3.80
CA TRP A 68 -6.30 -5.05 -4.67
C TRP A 68 -6.75 -4.93 -6.13
N LEU A 69 -6.04 -4.12 -6.90
CA LEU A 69 -6.30 -3.88 -8.31
C LEU A 69 -5.33 -4.74 -9.15
N VAL A 70 -5.88 -5.39 -10.17
CA VAL A 70 -5.08 -6.15 -11.14
C VAL A 70 -4.28 -5.22 -12.06
N ASP A 71 -4.85 -4.06 -12.36
CA ASP A 71 -4.29 -3.07 -13.27
C ASP A 71 -3.83 -1.84 -12.48
N PRO A 72 -2.52 -1.54 -12.41
CA PRO A 72 -2.00 -0.38 -11.69
C PRO A 72 -2.46 0.94 -12.31
N ALA A 73 -2.87 0.99 -13.58
CA ALA A 73 -3.42 2.20 -14.21
C ALA A 73 -4.79 2.61 -13.63
N LYS A 74 -5.43 1.75 -12.84
CA LYS A 74 -6.69 2.04 -12.13
C LYS A 74 -6.47 2.56 -10.71
N LEU A 75 -5.22 2.68 -10.25
CA LEU A 75 -4.95 3.34 -8.97
C LEU A 75 -5.44 4.78 -9.04
N PRO A 76 -6.09 5.28 -7.96
CA PRO A 76 -6.51 6.68 -7.94
C PRO A 76 -5.31 7.60 -8.14
N ILE A 77 -5.51 8.61 -8.97
CA ILE A 77 -4.59 9.72 -9.16
C ILE A 77 -5.27 10.98 -8.62
N GLY A 78 -4.50 11.84 -7.98
CA GLY A 78 -5.01 13.06 -7.38
C GLY A 78 -3.86 13.93 -6.93
N PHE A 79 -4.08 15.23 -7.03
CA PHE A 79 -3.14 16.27 -6.61
C PHE A 79 -3.92 17.18 -5.67
N ASP A 80 -4.28 16.62 -4.52
CA ASP A 80 -5.02 17.36 -3.50
C ASP A 80 -4.02 17.68 -2.40
N GLY A 81 -3.71 18.97 -2.21
CA GLY A 81 -3.03 19.44 -1.00
C GLY A 81 -3.86 19.07 0.24
N ASP A 82 -3.20 18.84 1.39
CA ASP A 82 -3.74 18.32 2.67
C ASP A 82 -3.65 16.80 2.94
N CYS A 83 -2.77 16.08 2.23
CA CYS A 83 -2.51 14.64 2.44
C CYS A 83 -3.78 13.75 2.37
N ARG A 84 -4.79 14.18 1.60
CA ARG A 84 -5.94 13.34 1.19
C ARG A 84 -5.53 12.18 0.29
N LEU A 85 -4.42 12.33 -0.43
CA LEU A 85 -3.82 11.25 -1.21
C LEU A 85 -2.41 10.99 -0.69
N VAL A 86 -2.18 9.77 -0.19
CA VAL A 86 -0.85 9.28 0.18
C VAL A 86 -0.47 8.16 -0.79
N THR A 87 0.70 8.27 -1.40
CA THR A 87 1.29 7.21 -2.22
C THR A 87 2.37 6.47 -1.42
N VAL A 88 2.29 5.15 -1.41
CA VAL A 88 3.27 4.26 -0.78
C VAL A 88 3.89 3.39 -1.87
N LEU A 89 5.22 3.35 -1.95
CA LEU A 89 5.95 2.34 -2.72
C LEU A 89 6.63 1.38 -1.76
N TYR A 90 6.37 0.09 -1.95
CA TYR A 90 6.85 -0.96 -1.06
C TYR A 90 7.55 -2.08 -1.83
N ASP A 91 8.77 -2.38 -1.41
CA ASP A 91 9.57 -3.51 -1.90
C ASP A 91 9.17 -4.76 -1.12
N VAL A 92 8.49 -5.68 -1.80
CA VAL A 92 7.90 -6.88 -1.19
C VAL A 92 8.98 -7.88 -0.75
N PRO A 93 9.96 -8.26 -1.60
CA PRO A 93 11.05 -9.15 -1.20
C PRO A 93 11.91 -8.56 -0.07
N ALA A 94 12.31 -7.30 -0.17
CA ALA A 94 13.18 -6.67 0.83
C ALA A 94 12.43 -6.22 2.09
N LYS A 95 11.09 -6.31 2.08
CA LYS A 95 10.19 -5.93 3.18
C LYS A 95 10.43 -4.50 3.68
N ARG A 96 10.56 -3.54 2.76
CA ARG A 96 10.87 -2.15 3.11
C ARG A 96 10.05 -1.16 2.30
N PHE A 97 9.78 -0.01 2.91
CA PHE A 97 9.23 1.14 2.22
C PHE A 97 10.31 1.78 1.35
N ILE A 98 9.99 1.98 0.08
CA ILE A 98 10.81 2.75 -0.87
C ILE A 98 10.47 4.23 -0.72
N SER A 99 9.17 4.56 -0.64
CA SER A 99 8.69 5.92 -0.35
C SER A 99 7.30 5.88 0.28
N VAL A 100 7.01 6.92 1.07
CA VAL A 100 5.68 7.24 1.58
C VAL A 100 5.52 8.75 1.44
N THR A 101 4.67 9.19 0.52
CA THR A 101 4.58 10.60 0.12
C THR A 101 3.13 11.05 0.12
N CYS A 102 2.85 12.19 0.75
CA CYS A 102 1.73 13.03 0.37
C CYS A 102 2.25 14.33 -0.22
N TYR A 103 1.51 14.87 -1.18
CA TYR A 103 1.73 16.21 -1.67
C TYR A 103 0.91 17.15 -0.79
N ASP A 104 1.60 17.96 0.02
CA ASP A 104 1.01 19.06 0.75
C ASP A 104 1.54 20.36 0.13
N GLU A 105 0.67 21.14 -0.51
CA GLU A 105 1.04 22.44 -1.08
C GLU A 105 1.58 23.41 -0.01
N ALA A 106 1.27 23.21 1.28
CA ALA A 106 1.68 24.12 2.35
C ALA A 106 3.13 23.94 2.82
N LYS A 107 3.77 22.78 2.59
CA LYS A 107 5.12 22.49 3.10
C LYS A 107 6.25 22.63 2.08
N ASP A 108 5.95 22.79 0.79
CA ASP A 108 6.96 22.91 -0.28
C ASP A 108 7.48 24.36 -0.49
N LEU A 109 7.05 25.31 0.35
CA LEU A 109 7.46 26.73 0.32
C LEU A 109 8.23 27.20 1.58
N SER A 110 8.75 26.27 2.40
CA SER A 110 9.50 26.60 3.64
C SER A 110 11.00 26.37 3.51
#